data_AF-A0A8J2Z5G1-F1
#
_entry.id   AF-A0A8J2Z5G1-F1
#
_cell.length_a   1.000
_cell.length_b   1.000
_cell.length_c   1.000
_cell.angle_alpha   90.00
_cell.angle_beta   90.00
_cell.angle_gamma   90.00
#
_symmetry.space_group_name_H-M   'P 1'
#
loop_
_entity.id
_entity.type
_entity.pdbx_description
1 polymer ?
#
loop_
_entity_poly.entity_id
_entity_poly.type
_entity_poly.pdbx_seq_one_letter_code
_entity_poly.pdbx_strand_id
1 'polypeptide(L)'
;MDNRSDMHHFKAEIINYWHGFGKPELVDMLTVYDIKENKVSEPELSNEIYDGLYEVYLEACQQKDPSEEYADAIIRLCDKLSTALMMYMMQNINKKNGALFQMIYQRLSNNLAYELLYKRCMSFEKNLILVRVCSEARLLKVESVLNKVLDEDYAN
;
A
#
# COMPACT_ATOMS: atom_id res chain seq x y z
N MET A 1 10.67 -18.17 23.17
CA MET A 1 9.46 -17.36 22.88
C MET A 1 8.77 -18.02 21.71
N ASP A 2 7.45 -18.15 21.77
CA ASP A 2 6.69 -19.07 20.91
C ASP A 2 6.33 -18.38 19.58
N ASN A 3 7.14 -18.59 18.54
CA ASN A 3 7.09 -17.91 17.23
C ASN A 3 5.70 -17.89 16.56
N ARG A 4 4.79 -18.79 16.92
CA ARG A 4 3.42 -18.83 16.37
C ARG A 4 2.50 -17.75 16.96
N SER A 5 2.72 -17.36 18.21
CA SER A 5 1.96 -16.30 18.89
C SER A 5 2.27 -14.93 18.29
N ASP A 6 3.56 -14.67 18.03
CA ASP A 6 4.03 -13.39 17.51
C ASP A 6 3.59 -13.15 16.04
N MET A 7 3.53 -14.22 15.24
CA MET A 7 3.06 -14.14 13.84
C MET A 7 1.55 -13.85 13.71
N HIS A 8 0.72 -14.40 14.60
CA HIS A 8 -0.71 -14.03 14.66
C HIS A 8 -0.90 -12.57 15.08
N HIS A 9 -0.05 -12.09 15.98
CA HIS A 9 -0.05 -10.70 16.42
C HIS A 9 0.31 -9.73 15.28
N PHE A 10 1.27 -10.11 14.43
CA PHE A 10 1.72 -9.31 13.28
C PHE A 10 0.66 -9.22 12.17
N LYS A 11 -0.07 -10.30 11.86
CA LYS A 11 -1.19 -10.24 10.91
C LYS A 11 -2.33 -9.32 11.40
N ALA A 12 -2.68 -9.43 12.68
CA ALA A 12 -3.69 -8.56 13.29
C ALA A 12 -3.23 -7.10 13.31
N GLU A 13 -1.94 -6.85 13.55
CA GLU A 13 -1.33 -5.51 13.49
C GLU A 13 -1.51 -4.86 12.11
N ILE A 14 -1.25 -5.58 11.02
CA ILE A 14 -1.37 -5.03 9.65
C ILE A 14 -2.83 -4.66 9.34
N ILE A 15 -3.78 -5.53 9.70
CA ILE A 15 -5.21 -5.25 9.51
C ILE A 15 -5.61 -4.03 10.34
N ASN A 16 -5.24 -4.00 11.62
CA ASN A 16 -5.55 -2.89 12.51
C ASN A 16 -4.87 -1.58 12.08
N TYR A 17 -3.67 -1.66 11.49
CA TYR A 17 -2.94 -0.52 10.96
C TYR A 17 -3.74 0.20 9.88
N TRP A 18 -4.28 -0.55 8.91
CA TRP A 18 -5.07 0.04 7.83
C TRP A 18 -6.40 0.60 8.30
N HIS A 19 -7.09 -0.11 9.20
CA HIS A 19 -8.33 0.38 9.80
C HIS A 19 -8.12 1.67 10.62
N GLY A 20 -6.94 1.83 11.24
CA GLY A 20 -6.57 3.02 12.02
C GLY A 20 -6.54 4.34 11.24
N PHE A 21 -6.47 4.31 9.91
CA PHE A 21 -6.51 5.55 9.10
C PHE A 21 -7.90 6.16 8.97
N GLY A 22 -8.96 5.42 9.30
CA GLY A 22 -10.34 5.91 9.16
C GLY A 22 -10.75 6.19 7.72
N LYS A 23 -10.13 5.51 6.74
CA LYS A 23 -10.41 5.64 5.30
C LYS A 23 -10.97 4.32 4.75
N PRO A 24 -12.30 4.14 4.73
CA PRO A 24 -12.92 2.90 4.26
C PRO A 24 -12.47 2.51 2.85
N GLU A 25 -12.34 3.50 1.96
CA GLU A 25 -11.92 3.29 0.57
C GLU A 25 -10.53 2.65 0.45
N LEU A 26 -9.64 2.93 1.40
CA LEU A 26 -8.30 2.33 1.45
C LEU A 26 -8.39 0.85 1.84
N VAL A 27 -9.17 0.55 2.88
CA VAL A 27 -9.34 -0.82 3.39
C VAL A 27 -10.03 -1.71 2.34
N ASP A 28 -11.07 -1.18 1.69
CA ASP A 28 -11.79 -1.88 0.64
C ASP A 28 -10.87 -2.18 -0.56
N MET A 29 -10.09 -1.19 -0.99
CA MET A 29 -9.13 -1.36 -2.08
C MET A 29 -8.04 -2.38 -1.77
N LEU A 30 -7.46 -2.34 -0.57
CA LEU A 30 -6.47 -3.33 -0.14
C LEU A 30 -7.06 -4.73 -0.12
N THR A 31 -8.30 -4.88 0.37
CA THR A 31 -9.02 -6.16 0.39
C THR A 31 -9.24 -6.71 -1.03
N VAL A 32 -9.64 -5.86 -1.99
CA VAL A 32 -9.82 -6.27 -3.39
C VAL A 32 -8.50 -6.75 -4.00
N TYR A 33 -7.39 -6.05 -3.73
CA TYR A 33 -6.07 -6.45 -4.21
C TYR A 33 -5.63 -7.78 -3.59
N ASP A 34 -5.74 -7.95 -2.27
CA ASP A 34 -5.41 -9.21 -1.61
C ASP A 34 -6.24 -10.37 -2.16
N ILE A 35 -7.56 -10.21 -2.37
CA ILE A 35 -8.40 -11.25 -2.99
C ILE A 35 -7.92 -11.62 -4.39
N LYS A 36 -7.51 -10.62 -5.19
CA LYS A 36 -7.05 -10.85 -6.57
C LYS A 36 -5.68 -11.52 -6.60
N GLU A 37 -4.77 -11.12 -5.73
CA GLU A 37 -3.41 -11.64 -5.65
C GLU A 37 -3.38 -13.05 -5.05
N ASN A 38 -4.22 -13.33 -4.04
CA ASN A 38 -4.38 -14.68 -3.46
C ASN A 38 -4.97 -15.70 -4.45
N LYS A 39 -5.73 -15.25 -5.46
CA LYS A 39 -6.24 -16.14 -6.53
C LYS A 39 -5.19 -16.52 -7.57
N VAL A 40 -4.12 -15.73 -7.68
CA VAL A 40 -3.05 -15.90 -8.68
C VAL A 40 -1.84 -16.60 -8.07
N SER A 41 -1.70 -16.52 -6.76
CA SER A 41 -0.58 -17.03 -5.98
C SER A 41 -1.10 -17.31 -4.58
N GLU A 42 -0.96 -18.54 -4.08
CA GLU A 42 -0.94 -18.77 -2.64
C GLU A 42 0.51 -18.52 -2.20
N PRO A 43 0.91 -17.31 -1.77
CA PRO A 43 2.08 -17.25 -0.93
C PRO A 43 1.67 -17.94 0.36
N GLU A 44 2.07 -19.19 0.53
CA GLU A 44 2.43 -19.63 1.88
C GLU A 44 3.46 -18.59 2.34
N LEU A 45 2.99 -17.57 3.08
CA LEU A 45 3.83 -16.60 3.75
C LEU A 45 4.60 -17.42 4.80
N SER A 46 5.71 -18.00 4.36
CA SER A 46 6.60 -18.78 5.20
C SER A 46 7.14 -17.85 6.29
N ASN A 47 7.51 -18.43 7.42
CA ASN A 47 8.15 -17.66 8.50
C ASN A 47 9.37 -16.89 7.97
N GLU A 48 10.05 -17.39 6.94
CA GLU A 48 11.19 -16.73 6.29
C GLU A 48 10.83 -15.38 5.63
N ILE A 49 9.63 -15.23 5.08
CA ILE A 49 9.18 -13.95 4.52
C ILE A 49 8.91 -12.94 5.64
N TYR A 50 8.35 -13.40 6.76
CA TYR A 50 8.11 -12.55 7.93
C TYR A 50 9.39 -12.18 8.66
N ASP A 51 10.33 -13.11 8.78
CA ASP A 51 11.65 -12.86 9.35
C ASP A 51 12.40 -11.83 8.48
N GLY A 52 12.36 -11.99 7.14
CA GLY A 52 12.91 -11.00 6.21
C GLY A 52 12.24 -9.63 6.29
N LEU A 53 10.92 -9.57 6.48
CA LEU A 53 10.19 -8.32 6.72
C LEU A 53 10.61 -7.64 8.02
N TYR A 54 10.79 -8.42 9.09
CA TYR A 54 11.18 -7.93 10.41
C TYR A 54 12.63 -7.45 10.43
N GLU A 55 13.55 -8.19 9.79
CA GLU A 55 14.95 -7.79 9.62
C GLU A 55 15.07 -6.49 8.83
N VAL A 56 14.37 -6.38 7.69
CA VAL A 56 14.33 -5.12 6.90
C VAL A 56 13.78 -3.96 7.73
N TYR A 57 12.74 -4.18 8.53
CA TYR A 57 12.19 -3.16 9.41
C TYR A 57 13.20 -2.69 10.48
N LEU A 58 13.87 -3.63 11.15
CA LEU A 58 14.86 -3.34 12.18
C LEU A 58 16.09 -2.61 11.61
N GLU A 59 16.60 -3.08 10.48
CA GLU A 59 17.75 -2.49 9.82
C GLU A 59 17.43 -1.10 9.24
N ALA A 60 16.24 -0.90 8.66
CA ALA A 60 15.80 0.42 8.21
C ALA A 60 15.77 1.45 9.35
N CYS A 61 15.50 1.02 10.59
CA CYS A 61 15.58 1.88 11.78
C CYS A 61 17.02 2.24 12.18
N GLN A 62 18.02 1.46 11.77
CA GLN A 62 19.42 1.60 12.19
C GLN A 62 20.32 2.23 11.12
N GLN A 63 19.94 2.15 9.84
CA GLN A 63 20.71 2.69 8.71
C GLN A 63 20.64 4.22 8.65
N LYS A 64 21.73 4.91 9.00
CA LYS A 64 21.86 6.37 8.81
C LYS A 64 22.10 6.76 7.35
N ASP A 65 22.88 5.96 6.63
CA ASP A 65 23.28 6.21 5.24
C ASP A 65 22.95 4.97 4.38
N PRO A 66 21.73 4.88 3.83
CA PRO A 66 21.30 3.71 3.07
C PRO A 66 22.07 3.54 1.76
N SER A 67 22.43 2.30 1.41
CA SER A 67 23.08 1.97 0.13
C SER A 67 22.08 1.57 -0.95
N GLU A 68 22.49 1.68 -2.22
CA GLU A 68 21.67 1.26 -3.35
C GLU A 68 21.40 -0.25 -3.36
N GLU A 69 22.40 -1.06 -3.00
CA GLU A 69 22.28 -2.52 -2.92
C GLU A 69 21.22 -2.95 -1.90
N TYR A 70 21.13 -2.19 -0.81
CA TYR A 70 20.13 -2.40 0.22
C TYR A 70 18.73 -2.00 -0.27
N ALA A 71 18.61 -0.84 -0.93
CA ALA A 71 17.36 -0.44 -1.57
C ALA A 71 16.87 -1.51 -2.57
N ASP A 72 17.77 -2.08 -3.37
CA ASP A 72 17.44 -3.17 -4.31
C ASP A 72 17.01 -4.46 -3.60
N ALA A 73 17.58 -4.77 -2.43
CA ALA A 73 17.16 -5.92 -1.63
C ALA A 73 15.72 -5.75 -1.12
N ILE A 74 15.37 -4.55 -0.64
CA ILE A 74 14.01 -4.22 -0.22
C ILE A 74 13.04 -4.29 -1.39
N ILE A 75 13.41 -3.78 -2.56
CA ILE A 75 12.57 -3.86 -3.76
C ILE A 75 12.29 -5.31 -4.15
N ARG A 76 13.30 -6.18 -4.12
CA ARG A 76 13.13 -7.62 -4.38
C ARG A 76 12.23 -8.31 -3.34
N LEU A 77 12.24 -7.84 -2.10
CA LEU A 77 11.31 -8.31 -1.08
C LEU A 77 9.88 -7.84 -1.39
N CYS A 78 9.69 -6.55 -1.67
CA CYS A 78 8.40 -5.96 -2.06
C CYS A 78 7.70 -6.74 -3.18
N ASP A 79 8.46 -7.18 -4.19
CA ASP A 79 7.91 -7.91 -5.34
C ASP A 79 7.26 -9.25 -4.97
N LYS A 80 7.69 -9.85 -3.85
CA LYS A 80 7.15 -11.12 -3.33
C LYS A 80 5.96 -10.95 -2.39
N LEU A 81 5.68 -9.73 -1.97
CA LEU A 81 4.62 -9.43 -1.00
C LEU A 81 3.30 -9.13 -1.70
N SER A 82 2.18 -9.41 -1.02
CA SER A 82 0.90 -8.83 -1.41
C SER A 82 0.95 -7.31 -1.32
N THR A 83 0.09 -6.63 -2.06
CA THR A 83 0.02 -5.17 -2.08
C THR A 83 -0.19 -4.60 -0.67
N ALA A 84 -1.03 -5.23 0.17
CA ALA A 84 -1.25 -4.77 1.54
C ALA A 84 0.01 -4.86 2.41
N LEU A 85 0.77 -5.95 2.31
CA LEU A 85 2.01 -6.14 3.06
C LEU A 85 3.13 -5.21 2.55
N MET A 86 3.26 -5.09 1.23
CA MET A 86 4.22 -4.19 0.60
C MET A 86 3.97 -2.74 1.04
N MET A 87 2.74 -2.26 0.94
CA MET A 87 2.38 -0.89 1.31
C MET A 87 2.62 -0.65 2.81
N TYR A 88 2.36 -1.66 3.65
CA TYR A 88 2.60 -1.59 5.09
C TYR A 88 4.09 -1.40 5.37
N MET A 89 4.93 -2.20 4.73
CA MET A 89 6.38 -2.11 4.86
C MET A 89 6.90 -0.75 4.36
N MET A 90 6.48 -0.31 3.18
CA MET A 90 6.91 0.96 2.59
C MET A 90 6.52 2.17 3.44
N GLN A 91 5.34 2.15 4.07
CA GLN A 91 4.92 3.20 5.00
C GLN A 91 5.77 3.21 6.27
N ASN A 92 6.12 2.04 6.79
CA ASN A 92 6.99 1.95 7.96
C ASN A 92 8.42 2.43 7.65
N ILE A 93 8.98 2.04 6.50
CA ILE A 93 10.27 2.54 6.03
C ILE A 93 10.23 4.07 5.90
N ASN A 94 9.20 4.64 5.28
CA ASN A 94 9.06 6.10 5.16
C ASN A 94 9.05 6.81 6.52
N LYS A 95 8.34 6.26 7.52
CA LYS A 95 8.27 6.83 8.88
C LYS A 95 9.61 6.79 9.61
N LYS A 96 10.42 5.77 9.38
CA LYS A 96 11.68 5.54 10.09
C LYS A 96 12.89 6.15 9.38
N ASN A 97 12.90 6.05 8.06
CA ASN A 97 13.99 6.44 7.19
C ASN A 97 13.47 6.95 5.84
N GLY A 98 13.07 8.23 5.82
CA GLY A 98 12.56 8.89 4.61
C GLY A 98 13.58 8.93 3.47
N ALA A 99 14.89 8.98 3.77
CA ALA A 99 15.94 8.97 2.75
C ALA A 99 15.99 7.63 2.01
N LEU A 100 15.96 6.51 2.75
CA LEU A 100 15.87 5.17 2.17
C LEU A 100 14.58 5.01 1.35
N PHE A 101 13.45 5.48 1.86
CA PHE A 101 12.18 5.44 1.12
C PHE A 101 12.28 6.17 -0.23
N GLN A 102 12.84 7.39 -0.25
CA GLN A 102 13.02 8.15 -1.49
C GLN A 102 13.96 7.43 -2.46
N MET A 103 15.04 6.83 -1.96
CA MET A 103 15.96 6.03 -2.77
C MET A 103 15.25 4.83 -3.41
N ILE A 104 14.48 4.07 -2.64
CA ILE A 104 13.67 2.95 -3.14
C ILE A 104 12.73 3.44 -4.25
N TYR A 105 12.01 4.55 -4.01
CA TYR A 105 11.05 5.08 -4.98
C TYR A 105 11.72 5.51 -6.30
N GLN A 106 12.86 6.20 -6.22
CA GLN A 106 13.64 6.59 -7.39
C GLN A 106 14.17 5.38 -8.17
N ARG A 107 14.62 4.33 -7.48
CA ARG A 107 15.08 3.10 -8.15
C ARG A 107 13.93 2.35 -8.82
N LEU A 108 12.77 2.27 -8.17
CA LEU A 108 11.55 1.70 -8.75
C LEU A 108 11.12 2.42 -10.04
N SER A 109 11.20 3.75 -10.08
CA SER A 109 10.77 4.52 -11.26
C SER A 109 11.77 4.49 -12.41
N ASN A 110 13.06 4.33 -12.12
CA ASN A 110 14.13 4.53 -13.10
C ASN A 110 14.77 3.22 -13.59
N ASN A 111 14.49 2.07 -12.95
CA ASN A 111 15.04 0.79 -13.33
C ASN A 111 13.99 -0.12 -13.99
N LEU A 112 14.22 -0.47 -15.27
CA LEU A 112 13.35 -1.36 -16.05
C LEU A 112 13.15 -2.74 -15.40
N ALA A 113 14.11 -3.22 -14.60
CA ALA A 113 13.99 -4.48 -13.89
C ALA A 113 12.81 -4.51 -12.91
N TYR A 114 12.33 -3.34 -12.46
CA TYR A 114 11.25 -3.20 -11.48
C TYR A 114 9.96 -2.65 -12.08
N GLU A 115 9.84 -2.62 -13.41
CA GLU A 115 8.70 -2.01 -14.10
C GLU A 115 7.36 -2.63 -13.67
N LEU A 116 7.31 -3.94 -13.45
CA LEU A 116 6.08 -4.65 -13.07
C LEU A 116 5.59 -4.21 -11.67
N LEU A 117 6.51 -4.18 -10.71
CA LEU A 117 6.25 -3.71 -9.36
C LEU A 117 5.87 -2.23 -9.34
N TYR A 118 6.57 -1.39 -10.11
CA TYR A 118 6.22 0.02 -10.27
C TYR A 118 4.81 0.21 -10.85
N LYS A 119 4.43 -0.57 -11.88
CA LYS A 119 3.07 -0.59 -12.43
C LYS A 119 2.03 -1.03 -11.40
N ARG A 120 2.35 -2.01 -10.54
CA ARG A 120 1.48 -2.43 -9.43
C ARG A 120 1.20 -1.27 -8.47
N CYS A 121 2.26 -0.59 -8.00
CA CYS A 121 2.13 0.59 -7.15
C CYS A 121 1.30 1.70 -7.80
N MET A 122 1.61 2.04 -9.05
CA MET A 122 0.89 3.08 -9.80
C MET A 122 -0.59 2.71 -10.04
N SER A 123 -0.87 1.44 -10.31
CA SER A 123 -2.24 0.94 -10.48
C SER A 123 -3.03 1.09 -9.18
N PHE A 124 -2.44 0.71 -8.05
CA PHE A 124 -3.09 0.85 -6.74
C PHE A 124 -3.43 2.31 -6.43
N GLU A 125 -2.45 3.22 -6.57
CA GLU A 125 -2.65 4.65 -6.31
C GLU A 125 -3.74 5.25 -7.21
N LYS A 126 -3.74 4.92 -8.50
CA LYS A 126 -4.76 5.37 -9.45
C LYS A 126 -6.16 4.86 -9.06
N ASN A 127 -6.27 3.58 -8.72
CA ASN A 127 -7.55 2.99 -8.33
C ASN A 127 -8.07 3.60 -7.03
N LEU A 128 -7.20 3.82 -6.04
CA LEU A 128 -7.57 4.48 -4.79
C LEU A 128 -8.07 5.92 -5.03
N ILE A 129 -7.39 6.68 -5.89
CA ILE A 129 -7.85 8.02 -6.28
C ILE A 129 -9.21 7.96 -6.96
N LEU A 130 -9.40 7.03 -7.90
CA LEU A 130 -10.65 6.89 -8.65
C LEU A 130 -11.82 6.53 -7.75
N VAL A 131 -11.66 5.56 -6.84
CA VAL A 131 -12.71 5.19 -5.86
C VAL A 131 -13.08 6.39 -5.01
N ARG A 132 -12.10 7.19 -4.58
CA ARG A 132 -12.35 8.40 -3.79
C ARG A 132 -13.07 9.48 -4.59
N VAL A 133 -12.59 9.77 -5.81
CA VAL A 133 -13.10 10.88 -6.65
C VAL A 133 -14.46 10.56 -7.23
N CYS A 134 -14.65 9.34 -7.73
CA CYS A 134 -15.87 8.86 -8.35
C CYS A 134 -16.78 8.12 -7.36
N SER A 135 -16.66 8.41 -6.06
CA SER A 135 -17.53 7.82 -5.05
C SER A 135 -18.98 8.26 -5.27
N GLU A 136 -19.92 7.35 -5.05
CA GLU A 136 -21.36 7.62 -5.18
C GLU A 136 -21.77 8.87 -4.37
N ALA A 137 -21.30 8.99 -3.13
CA ALA A 137 -21.56 10.16 -2.29
C ALA A 137 -21.10 11.49 -2.91
N ARG A 138 -20.02 11.50 -3.71
CA ARG A 138 -19.58 12.70 -4.45
C ARG A 138 -20.43 12.93 -5.69
N LEU A 139 -20.75 11.87 -6.43
CA LEU A 139 -21.60 11.96 -7.63
C LEU A 139 -22.99 12.49 -7.26
N LEU A 140 -23.60 11.97 -6.19
CA LEU A 140 -24.89 12.45 -5.68
C LEU A 140 -24.85 13.93 -5.24
N LYS A 141 -23.72 14.39 -4.68
CA LYS A 141 -23.55 15.82 -4.37
C LYS A 141 -23.48 16.68 -5.62
N VAL A 142 -22.74 16.24 -6.63
CA VAL A 142 -22.64 16.94 -7.92
C VAL A 142 -24.01 17.00 -8.57
N GLU A 143 -24.73 15.87 -8.63
CA GLU A 143 -26.10 15.80 -9.14
C GLU A 143 -27.05 16.73 -8.39
N SER A 144 -27.02 16.72 -7.06
CA SER A 144 -27.87 17.60 -6.24
C SER A 144 -27.62 19.09 -6.50
N VAL A 145 -26.36 19.49 -6.71
CA VAL A 145 -26.02 20.89 -7.06
C VAL A 145 -26.52 21.22 -8.46
N LEU A 146 -26.30 20.34 -9.44
CA LEU A 146 -26.75 20.55 -10.82
C LEU A 146 -28.27 20.68 -10.89
N ASN A 147 -29.02 19.83 -10.20
CA ASN A 147 -30.49 19.89 -10.19
C ASN A 147 -31.00 21.19 -9.58
N LYS A 148 -30.37 21.70 -8.50
CA LYS A 148 -30.75 23.00 -7.92
C LYS A 148 -30.52 24.18 -8.87
N VAL A 149 -29.40 24.17 -9.60
CA VAL A 149 -29.11 25.22 -10.60
C VAL A 149 -30.16 25.20 -11.71
N LEU A 150 -30.53 24.01 -12.20
CA LEU A 150 -31.58 23.89 -13.21
C LEU A 150 -32.94 24.35 -12.69
N ASP A 151 -33.32 23.96 -11.47
CA ASP A 151 -34.59 24.36 -10.85
C ASP A 151 -34.68 25.90 -10.64
N GLU A 152 -33.56 26.56 -10.34
CA GLU A 152 -33.47 28.03 -10.23
C GLU A 152 -33.57 28.73 -11.60
N ASP A 153 -33.00 28.13 -12.66
CA ASP A 153 -33.09 28.64 -14.04
C ASP A 153 -34.51 28.50 -14.63
N TYR A 154 -35.29 27.51 -14.20
CA TYR A 154 -36.69 27.32 -14.63
C TYR A 154 -37.71 28.13 -13.80
N ALA A 155 -37.29 28.75 -12.70
CA ALA A 155 -38.15 29.57 -11.82
C ALA A 155 -38.10 31.08 -12.12
N ASN A 156 -37.26 31.51 -13.06
CA ASN A 156 -37.17 32.88 -13.60
C ASN A 156 -37.75 32.98 -15.02
#